data_AF-A0A971CXE2-F1
#
_entry.id   AF-A0A971CXE2-F1
#
_cell.length_a   1.000
_cell.length_b   1.000
_cell.length_c   1.000
_cell.angle_alpha   90.00
_cell.angle_beta   90.00
_cell.angle_gamma   90.00
#
_symmetry.space_group_name_H-M   'P 1'
#
loop_
_entity.id
_entity.type
_entity.pdbx_description
1 polymer ?
#
loop_
_entity_poly.entity_id
_entity_poly.type
_entity_poly.pdbx_seq_one_letter_code
_entity_poly.pdbx_strand_id
1 'polypeptide(L)' 'MFAQGDDSGYSTPLEGIRQKTLVYGARTLMTEFRLEAGRVLPLHQHPYEQTGYLVRGRLRLTIGQ' A
#
# COMPACT_ATOMS: atom_id res chain seq x y z
N MET A 1 7.70 -16.16 -4.23
CA MET A 1 8.26 -14.96 -4.87
C MET A 1 8.79 -14.08 -3.76
N PHE A 2 9.99 -13.53 -3.91
CA PHE A 2 10.64 -12.71 -2.87
C PHE A 2 11.11 -11.40 -3.49
N ALA A 3 11.10 -10.33 -2.71
CA ALA A 3 11.64 -9.04 -3.09
C ALA A 3 12.72 -8.64 -2.09
N GLN A 4 13.75 -7.93 -2.58
CA GLN A 4 14.75 -7.35 -1.71
C GLN A 4 14.13 -6.17 -0.92
N GLY A 5 14.41 -6.14 0.38
CA GLY A 5 14.02 -5.03 1.25
C GLY A 5 14.98 -3.85 1.06
N ASP A 6 14.60 -2.91 0.20
CA ASP A 6 15.33 -1.67 -0.02
C ASP A 6 14.38 -0.48 -0.23
N ASP A 7 14.95 0.72 -0.14
CA ASP A 7 14.22 1.98 -0.22
C ASP A 7 14.08 2.53 -1.66
N SER A 8 14.47 1.76 -2.67
CA SER A 8 14.39 2.15 -4.09
C SER A 8 13.07 1.70 -4.73
N GLY A 9 12.72 2.27 -5.90
CA GLY A 9 11.58 1.79 -6.70
C GLY A 9 10.19 2.21 -6.20
N TYR A 10 10.11 3.19 -5.29
CA TYR A 10 8.83 3.79 -4.91
C TYR A 10 8.38 4.80 -5.96
N SER A 11 7.12 4.73 -6.34
CA SER A 11 6.41 5.86 -6.96
C SER A 11 5.68 6.67 -5.90
N THR A 12 5.30 7.90 -6.24
CA THR A 12 4.53 8.80 -5.35
C THR A 12 3.21 9.15 -6.05
N PRO A 13 2.21 8.25 -6.02
CA PRO A 13 0.94 8.48 -6.72
C PRO A 13 0.13 9.63 -6.11
N LEU A 14 0.32 9.91 -4.82
CA LEU A 14 -0.29 11.01 -4.09
C LEU A 14 0.76 11.66 -3.20
N GLU A 15 0.64 12.96 -2.94
CA GLU A 15 1.57 13.69 -2.09
C GLU A 15 1.71 13.03 -0.70
N GLY A 16 2.94 12.71 -0.31
CA GLY A 16 3.24 12.07 0.97
C GLY A 16 2.76 10.62 1.10
N ILE A 17 2.34 9.98 -0.01
CA ILE A 17 2.04 8.55 -0.08
C ILE A 17 2.96 7.92 -1.13
N ARG A 18 3.89 7.09 -0.66
CA ARG A 18 4.78 6.32 -1.52
C ARG A 18 4.30 4.89 -1.66
N GLN A 19 4.44 4.33 -2.85
CA GLN A 19 3.98 3.00 -3.20
C GLN A 19 5.08 2.21 -3.93
N LYS A 20 5.29 0.95 -3.55
CA LYS A 20 6.20 0.03 -4.26
C LYS A 20 5.55 -1.34 -4.41
N THR A 21 5.41 -1.82 -5.64
CA THR A 21 5.05 -3.22 -5.89
C THR A 21 6.23 -4.10 -5.49
N LEU A 22 6.02 -5.02 -4.55
CA LEU A 22 7.06 -5.93 -4.07
C LEU A 22 7.13 -7.17 -4.97
N VAL A 23 6.01 -7.88 -5.12
CA VAL A 23 5.88 -9.09 -5.94
C VAL A 23 4.47 -9.19 -6.50
N TYR A 24 4.31 -9.90 -7.61
CA TYR A 24 3.00 -10.16 -8.21
C TYR A 24 2.99 -11.52 -8.92
N GLY A 25 1.85 -12.18 -8.95
CA GLY A 25 1.61 -13.40 -9.72
C GLY A 25 0.29 -13.32 -10.45
N ALA A 26 -0.21 -14.46 -10.95
CA ALA A 26 -1.42 -14.50 -11.76
C ALA A 26 -2.69 -13.99 -11.05
N ARG A 27 -2.76 -14.10 -9.71
CA ARG A 27 -3.95 -13.76 -8.91
C ARG A 27 -3.66 -12.95 -7.65
N THR A 28 -2.42 -12.49 -7.47
CA THR A 28 -2.01 -11.80 -6.24
C THR A 28 -1.02 -10.71 -6.59
N LEU A 29 -1.16 -9.57 -5.93
CA LEU A 29 -0.22 -8.47 -6.00
C LEU A 29 0.06 -8.02 -4.57
N MET A 30 1.34 -7.91 -4.21
CA MET A 30 1.77 -7.41 -2.92
C MET A 30 2.46 -6.06 -3.12
N THR A 31 1.96 -5.04 -2.42
CA THR A 31 2.47 -3.68 -2.47
C THR A 31 2.78 -3.19 -1.07
N GLU A 32 3.88 -2.45 -0.93
CA GLU A 32 4.15 -1.67 0.26
C GLU A 32 3.72 -0.21 0.06
N PHE A 33 2.98 0.33 1.03
CA PHE A 33 2.67 1.74 1.12
C PHE A 33 3.41 2.37 2.30
N ARG A 34 4.02 3.53 2.07
CA ARG A 34 4.62 4.38 3.11
C ARG A 34 3.90 5.73 3.11
N LEU A 35 3.12 5.96 4.16
CA LEU A 35 2.31 7.17 4.33
C LEU A 35 3.00 8.11 5.32
N GLU A 36 3.15 9.36 4.93
CA GLU A 36 3.54 10.43 5.84
C GLU A 36 2.41 10.74 6.84
N ALA A 37 2.79 11.19 8.03
CA ALA A 37 1.82 11.51 9.07
C ALA A 37 0.85 12.61 8.61
N GLY A 38 -0.45 12.40 8.87
CA GLY A 38 -1.51 13.34 8.50
C GLY A 38 -1.97 13.27 7.04
N ARG A 39 -1.35 12.44 6.19
CA ARG A 39 -1.83 12.21 4.83
C ARG A 39 -3.04 11.29 4.80
N VAL A 40 -3.97 11.58 3.88
CA VAL A 40 -5.22 10.85 3.74
C VAL A 40 -5.10 9.86 2.59
N LEU A 41 -5.31 8.58 2.88
CA LEU A 41 -5.60 7.59 1.85
C LEU A 41 -7.10 7.70 1.51
N PRO A 42 -7.49 8.13 0.29
CA PRO A 42 -8.88 8.33 -0.06
C PRO A 42 -9.69 7.03 0.02
N LEU A 43 -10.98 7.14 0.35
CA LEU A 43 -11.91 6.02 0.21
C LEU A 43 -11.96 5.58 -1.25
N HIS A 44 -11.92 4.28 -1.47
CA HIS A 44 -11.95 3.67 -2.79
C HIS A 44 -12.43 2.23 -2.69
N GLN A 45 -12.75 1.63 -3.84
CA GLN A 45 -13.20 0.26 -3.96
C GLN A 45 -12.51 -0.43 -5.14
N HIS A 46 -12.35 -1.75 -5.03
CA HIS A 46 -11.79 -2.58 -6.09
C HIS A 46 -12.71 -3.77 -6.36
N PRO A 47 -12.72 -4.32 -7.58
CA PRO A 47 -13.46 -5.55 -7.88
C PRO A 47 -12.84 -6.80 -7.25
N TYR A 48 -11.57 -6.73 -6.82
CA TYR A 48 -10.82 -7.85 -6.25
C TYR A 48 -10.67 -7.71 -4.74
N GLU A 49 -10.53 -8.85 -4.05
CA GLU A 49 -10.24 -8.89 -2.62
C GLU A 49 -8.89 -8.19 -2.31
N GLN A 50 -8.87 -7.40 -1.23
CA GLN A 50 -7.68 -6.70 -0.75
C GLN A 50 -7.47 -7.02 0.72
N THR A 51 -6.26 -7.49 1.04
CA THR A 51 -5.79 -7.68 2.42
C THR A 51 -4.54 -6.82 2.65
N GLY A 52 -4.42 -6.26 3.85
CA GLY A 52 -3.26 -5.46 4.25
C GLY A 52 -2.86 -5.70 5.70
N TYR A 53 -1.59 -5.43 6.01
CA TYR A 53 -1.04 -5.53 7.37
C TYR A 53 -0.27 -4.25 7.70
N LEU A 54 -0.50 -3.70 8.90
CA LEU A 54 0.24 -2.53 9.37
C LEU A 54 1.59 -2.96 9.93
N VAL A 55 2.65 -2.79 9.14
CA VAL A 55 4.03 -3.15 9.55
C VAL A 55 4.54 -2.26 10.67
N ARG A 56 4.26 -0.95 10.61
CA ARG A 56 4.67 0.03 11.64
C ARG A 56 3.80 1.28 11.63
N GLY A 57 3.76 1.98 12.77
CA GLY A 57 3.05 3.25 12.93
C GLY A 57 1.61 3.08 13.40
N ARG A 58 0.73 4.00 12.99
CA ARG A 58 -0.70 3.98 13.34
C ARG A 58 -1.52 4.53 12.17
N LEU A 59 -2.56 3.80 11.78
CA LEU A 59 -3.50 4.20 10.74
C LEU A 59 -4.93 4.09 11.29
N ARG A 60 -5.78 5.07 11.00
CA ARG A 60 -7.24 4.95 11.16
C ARG A 60 -7.80 4.57 9.80
N LEU A 61 -8.40 3.39 9.70
CA LEU A 61 -8.94 2.86 8.47
C LEU A 61 -10.46 2.75 8.56
N THR A 62 -11.15 3.19 7.50
CA THR A 62 -12.58 3.03 7.32
C THR A 62 -12.81 2.12 6.12
N ILE A 63 -13.67 1.09 6.25
CA ILE A 63 -13.93 0.07 5.22
C ILE A 63 -15.44 -0.06 5.01
N GLY A 64 -15.89 -0.12 3.75
CA GLY A 64 -17.27 -0.50 3.39
C GLY A 64 -18.32 0.59 3.60
N GLN A 65 -18.04 1.83 3.18
CA GLN A 65 -19.05 2.90 3.06
C GLN A 65 -19.66 2.93 1.66
#